data_AF-A0A845X738-F1
#
_entry.id   AF-A0A845X738-F1
#
_cell.length_a   1.000
_cell.length_b   1.000
_cell.length_c   1.000
_cell.angle_alpha   90.00
_cell.angle_beta   90.00
_cell.angle_gamma   90.00
#
_symmetry.space_group_name_H-M   'P 1'
#
loop_
_entity.id
_entity.type
_entity.pdbx_description
1 polymer ?
#
loop_
_entity_poly.entity_id
_entity_poly.type
_entity_poly.pdbx_seq_one_letter_code
_entity_poly.pdbx_strand_id
1 'polypeptide(L)'
;MYAIAALILSLVLLLLPLPAQAGSSSLIRAYDDMVVMSKDFGGQNLQESEFSGEDLKDANFAAADLRGTVFNGCRLDGANFQKSDFSSGIAYLSNFRGADLRDMVLTEAMLLRSKFDDANIEGADFSYAVLDRTQQKRLCERASGTNSITGVETLESLQCL
;
A
#
# COMPACT_ATOMS: atom_id res chain seq x y z
N MET A 1 59.72 -30.49 9.13
CA MET A 1 58.57 -31.35 8.73
C MET A 1 57.25 -30.92 9.37
N TYR A 2 57.24 -30.52 10.66
CA TYR A 2 56.01 -30.07 11.36
C TYR A 2 55.41 -28.75 10.87
N ALA A 3 56.23 -27.79 10.44
CA ALA A 3 55.75 -26.48 9.98
C ALA A 3 54.93 -26.54 8.68
N ILE A 4 55.28 -27.44 7.77
CA ILE A 4 54.57 -27.63 6.48
C ILE A 4 53.22 -28.29 6.73
N ALA A 5 53.15 -29.27 7.64
CA ALA A 5 51.91 -29.93 8.02
C ALA A 5 50.91 -28.96 8.68
N ALA A 6 51.39 -28.04 9.53
CA ALA A 6 50.54 -27.02 10.15
C ALA A 6 49.98 -26.02 9.12
N LEU A 7 50.79 -25.65 8.12
CA LEU A 7 50.38 -24.72 7.06
C LEU A 7 49.31 -25.34 6.15
N ILE A 8 49.46 -26.61 5.80
CA ILE A 8 48.47 -27.37 5.00
C ILE A 8 47.16 -27.53 5.79
N LEU A 9 47.21 -27.84 7.09
CA LEU A 9 46.02 -27.97 7.92
C LEU A 9 45.24 -26.66 8.02
N SER A 10 45.94 -25.52 8.16
CA SER A 10 45.32 -24.20 8.19
C SER A 10 44.67 -23.81 6.85
N LEU A 11 45.29 -24.18 5.73
CA LEU A 11 44.76 -23.91 4.39
C LEU A 11 43.52 -24.76 4.08
N VAL A 12 43.48 -26.00 4.57
CA VAL A 12 42.32 -26.89 4.43
C VAL A 12 41.14 -26.36 5.25
N LEU A 13 41.35 -25.87 6.46
CA LEU A 13 40.30 -25.24 7.29
C LEU A 13 39.69 -23.98 6.67
N LEU A 14 40.46 -23.24 5.87
CA LEU A 14 40.00 -22.06 5.11
C LEU A 14 39.19 -22.42 3.85
N LEU A 15 39.33 -23.64 3.33
CA LEU A 15 38.66 -24.12 2.13
C LEU A 15 37.43 -24.99 2.42
N LEU A 16 37.17 -25.33 3.69
CA LEU A 16 35.94 -26.01 4.08
C LEU A 16 34.78 -24.99 4.12
N PRO A 17 33.63 -25.29 3.49
CA PRO A 17 32.46 -24.44 3.61
C PRO A 17 32.01 -24.43 5.06
N LEU A 18 32.10 -23.27 5.72
CA LEU A 18 31.46 -23.08 7.02
C LEU A 18 29.96 -23.32 6.85
N PRO A 19 29.29 -24.05 7.76
CA PRO A 19 27.84 -24.04 7.76
C PRO A 19 27.42 -22.58 7.91
N ALA A 20 26.71 -22.05 6.91
CA ALA A 20 26.12 -20.73 7.04
C ALA A 20 25.18 -20.79 8.24
N GLN A 21 25.55 -20.14 9.36
CA GLN A 21 24.60 -19.88 10.42
C GLN A 21 23.46 -19.06 9.79
N ALA A 22 22.37 -19.73 9.46
CA ALA A 22 21.09 -19.08 9.30
C ALA A 22 20.75 -18.48 10.67
N GLY A 23 20.93 -17.17 10.82
CA GLY A 23 20.44 -16.45 11.99
C GLY A 23 18.96 -16.78 12.14
N SER A 24 18.57 -17.38 13.26
CA SER A 24 17.18 -17.75 13.51
C SER A 24 16.33 -16.48 13.56
N SER A 25 15.23 -16.48 12.81
CA SER A 25 14.28 -15.38 12.59
C SER A 25 13.58 -14.81 13.83
N SER A 26 13.88 -15.34 15.03
CA SER A 26 13.27 -14.94 16.30
C SER A 26 13.86 -13.66 16.90
N LEU A 27 15.11 -13.28 16.60
CA LEU A 27 15.72 -12.05 17.13
C LEU A 27 15.42 -10.80 16.29
N ILE A 28 15.00 -10.97 15.02
CA ILE A 28 14.52 -9.85 14.18
C ILE A 28 13.10 -9.45 14.60
N ARG A 29 12.23 -10.41 14.94
CA ARG A 29 10.85 -10.15 15.41
C ARG A 29 10.77 -9.38 16.74
N ALA A 30 11.81 -9.39 17.57
CA ALA A 30 11.82 -8.59 18.80
C ALA A 30 12.13 -7.10 18.56
N TYR A 31 12.79 -6.77 17.43
CA TYR A 31 12.99 -5.39 16.98
C TYR A 31 11.75 -4.85 16.24
N ASP A 32 11.02 -5.76 15.58
CA ASP A 32 9.76 -5.59 14.85
C ASP A 32 8.62 -5.03 15.72
N ASP A 33 8.59 -5.35 17.03
CA ASP A 33 7.61 -4.80 17.98
C ASP A 33 8.08 -3.51 18.70
N MET A 34 9.39 -3.21 18.70
CA MET A 34 9.98 -2.13 19.51
C MET A 34 10.17 -0.82 18.75
N VAL A 35 10.03 -0.84 17.42
CA VAL A 35 9.87 0.36 16.61
C VAL A 35 8.45 0.33 16.09
N VAL A 36 7.56 1.12 16.69
CA VAL A 36 6.34 1.57 16.03
C VAL A 36 6.80 2.26 14.75
N MET A 37 6.91 1.50 13.65
CA MET A 37 7.03 2.07 12.32
C MET A 37 5.75 2.87 12.18
N SER A 38 5.86 4.20 12.32
CA SER A 38 4.81 5.08 11.86
C SER A 38 4.54 4.67 10.42
N LYS A 39 3.34 4.17 10.13
CA LYS A 39 2.90 3.87 8.75
C LYS A 39 2.62 5.17 8.03
N ASP A 40 3.60 6.06 8.04
CA ASP A 40 3.55 7.42 7.53
C ASP A 40 4.30 7.48 6.20
N PHE A 41 3.50 7.48 5.15
CA PHE A 41 3.85 7.56 3.75
C PHE A 41 3.45 8.93 3.15
N GLY A 42 3.08 9.90 3.99
CA GLY A 42 2.57 11.19 3.55
C GLY A 42 3.57 11.93 2.65
N GLY A 43 3.10 12.41 1.49
CA GLY A 43 3.90 13.17 0.54
C GLY A 43 5.01 12.37 -0.17
N GLN A 44 5.10 11.07 0.05
CA GLN A 44 6.15 10.24 -0.57
C GLN A 44 5.83 9.93 -2.02
N ASN A 45 6.87 9.68 -2.81
CA ASN A 45 6.74 9.09 -4.13
C ASN A 45 6.81 7.56 -4.00
N LEU A 46 5.68 6.91 -4.25
CA LEU A 46 5.51 5.46 -4.19
C LEU A 46 5.01 4.90 -5.54
N GLN A 47 5.24 5.62 -6.64
CA GLN A 47 4.84 5.16 -7.97
C GLN A 47 5.26 3.71 -8.22
N GLU A 48 4.36 2.93 -8.80
CA GLU A 48 4.58 1.51 -9.16
C GLU A 48 4.97 0.59 -7.98
N SER A 49 4.80 1.05 -6.73
CA SER A 49 5.08 0.21 -5.55
C SER A 49 4.02 -0.89 -5.41
N GLU A 50 4.36 -1.96 -4.68
CA GLU A 50 3.45 -3.06 -4.40
C GLU A 50 3.33 -3.30 -2.89
N PHE A 51 2.09 -3.34 -2.40
CA PHE A 51 1.71 -3.75 -1.06
C PHE A 51 0.80 -4.97 -1.16
N SER A 52 1.16 -6.06 -0.48
CA SER A 52 0.46 -7.35 -0.61
C SER A 52 0.21 -7.99 0.76
N GLY A 53 -1.06 -8.11 1.14
CA GLY A 53 -1.46 -8.68 2.44
C GLY A 53 -1.07 -7.84 3.65
N GLU A 54 -0.61 -6.59 3.43
CA GLU A 54 -0.11 -5.71 4.47
C GLU A 54 -1.24 -5.22 5.39
N ASP A 55 -0.92 -5.12 6.68
CA ASP A 55 -1.75 -4.39 7.62
C ASP A 55 -1.37 -2.92 7.56
N LEU A 56 -2.18 -2.10 6.89
CA LEU A 56 -1.99 -0.66 6.72
C LEU A 56 -3.12 0.13 7.39
N LYS A 57 -3.73 -0.46 8.43
CA LYS A 57 -4.74 0.22 9.23
C LYS A 57 -4.18 1.53 9.80
N ASP A 58 -4.97 2.60 9.68
CA ASP A 58 -4.66 3.96 10.15
C ASP A 58 -3.36 4.54 9.55
N ALA A 59 -2.86 3.98 8.44
CA ALA A 59 -1.68 4.49 7.75
C ALA A 59 -1.96 5.85 7.10
N ASN A 60 -0.93 6.69 7.02
CA ASN A 60 -1.01 7.99 6.38
C ASN A 60 -0.36 7.94 4.99
N PHE A 61 -1.16 8.13 3.95
CA PHE A 61 -0.77 8.31 2.54
C PHE A 61 -1.14 9.70 2.01
N ALA A 62 -1.45 10.66 2.89
CA ALA A 62 -1.89 11.98 2.47
C ALA A 62 -0.88 12.65 1.54
N ALA A 63 -1.35 13.19 0.41
CA ALA A 63 -0.54 13.82 -0.64
C ALA A 63 0.56 12.94 -1.25
N ALA A 64 0.53 11.61 -1.03
CA ALA A 64 1.47 10.70 -1.67
C ALA A 64 1.19 10.57 -3.17
N ASP A 65 2.25 10.37 -3.94
CA ASP A 65 2.18 9.99 -5.35
C ASP A 65 2.18 8.46 -5.44
N LEU A 66 0.99 7.90 -5.65
CA LEU A 66 0.71 6.47 -5.68
C LEU A 66 0.38 5.99 -7.11
N ARG A 67 0.74 6.74 -8.16
CA ARG A 67 0.37 6.37 -9.53
C ARG A 67 0.92 5.00 -9.90
N GLY A 68 0.06 4.14 -10.44
CA GLY A 68 0.41 2.75 -10.77
C GLY A 68 0.69 1.84 -9.57
N THR A 69 0.48 2.29 -8.32
CA THR A 69 0.69 1.45 -7.13
C THR A 69 -0.30 0.30 -7.07
N VAL A 70 0.12 -0.83 -6.51
CA VAL A 70 -0.71 -2.03 -6.30
C VAL A 70 -0.96 -2.25 -4.81
N PHE A 71 -2.23 -2.31 -4.41
CA PHE A 71 -2.70 -2.78 -3.10
C PHE A 71 -3.49 -4.08 -3.24
N ASN A 72 -2.85 -5.21 -2.97
CA ASN A 72 -3.47 -6.54 -3.08
C ASN A 72 -3.74 -7.13 -1.70
N GLY A 73 -5.01 -7.36 -1.34
CA GLY A 73 -5.39 -7.98 -0.08
C GLY A 73 -5.00 -7.16 1.17
N CYS A 74 -4.85 -5.84 1.03
CA CYS A 74 -4.39 -4.98 2.12
C CYS A 74 -5.52 -4.57 3.07
N ARG A 75 -5.18 -4.39 4.36
CA ARG A 75 -6.08 -3.80 5.35
C ARG A 75 -5.81 -2.30 5.46
N LEU A 76 -6.69 -1.47 4.92
CA LEU A 76 -6.55 -0.01 4.85
C LEU A 76 -7.65 0.71 5.66
N ASP A 77 -8.21 0.02 6.66
CA ASP A 77 -9.25 0.59 7.52
C ASP A 77 -8.74 1.88 8.18
N GLY A 78 -9.49 2.98 8.06
CA GLY A 78 -9.14 4.28 8.65
C GLY A 78 -7.90 4.97 8.05
N ALA A 79 -7.30 4.43 6.98
CA ALA A 79 -6.14 5.04 6.36
C ALA A 79 -6.47 6.41 5.74
N ASN A 80 -5.50 7.33 5.79
CA ASN A 80 -5.62 8.68 5.25
C ASN A 80 -4.99 8.75 3.86
N PHE A 81 -5.79 8.95 2.82
CA PHE A 81 -5.37 9.13 1.43
C PHE A 81 -5.64 10.53 0.89
N GLN A 82 -5.87 11.51 1.77
CA GLN A 82 -6.27 12.84 1.37
C GLN A 82 -5.32 13.44 0.33
N LYS A 83 -5.85 13.90 -0.80
CA LYS A 83 -5.06 14.53 -1.89
C LYS A 83 -3.96 13.65 -2.48
N SER A 84 -3.98 12.35 -2.24
CA SER A 84 -3.07 11.41 -2.90
C SER A 84 -3.47 11.19 -4.36
N ASP A 85 -2.49 10.83 -5.20
CA ASP A 85 -2.73 10.50 -6.60
C ASP A 85 -2.53 8.99 -6.81
N PHE A 86 -3.62 8.25 -6.97
CA PHE A 86 -3.65 6.81 -7.26
C PHE A 86 -4.06 6.53 -8.71
N SER A 87 -3.77 7.45 -9.63
CA SER A 87 -4.11 7.27 -11.04
C SER A 87 -3.46 6.01 -11.61
N SER A 88 -4.24 5.25 -12.39
CA SER A 88 -3.87 3.95 -12.96
C SER A 88 -3.42 2.91 -11.92
N GLY A 89 -3.73 3.11 -10.63
CA GLY A 89 -3.43 2.18 -9.55
C GLY A 89 -4.36 0.97 -9.54
N ILE A 90 -3.94 -0.10 -8.84
CA ILE A 90 -4.71 -1.34 -8.72
C ILE A 90 -4.93 -1.65 -7.25
N ALA A 91 -6.19 -1.67 -6.80
CA ALA A 91 -6.57 -2.19 -5.49
C ALA A 91 -7.48 -3.41 -5.64
N TYR A 92 -6.98 -4.59 -5.30
CA TYR A 92 -7.69 -5.85 -5.42
C TYR A 92 -7.84 -6.52 -4.05
N LEU A 93 -9.04 -7.00 -3.71
CA LEU A 93 -9.33 -7.65 -2.42
C LEU A 93 -8.96 -6.79 -1.18
N SER A 94 -8.87 -5.47 -1.33
CA SER A 94 -8.40 -4.57 -0.27
C SER A 94 -9.56 -3.90 0.48
N ASN A 95 -9.35 -3.56 1.75
CA ASN A 95 -10.38 -2.99 2.61
C ASN A 95 -10.09 -1.53 2.97
N PHE A 96 -10.83 -0.59 2.40
CA PHE A 96 -10.76 0.85 2.66
C PHE A 96 -11.86 1.32 3.61
N ARG A 97 -12.37 0.45 4.50
CA ARG A 97 -13.46 0.79 5.41
C ARG A 97 -13.09 1.99 6.28
N GLY A 98 -13.91 3.04 6.25
CA GLY A 98 -13.66 4.26 7.02
C GLY A 98 -12.41 5.05 6.62
N ALA A 99 -11.77 4.73 5.49
CA ALA A 99 -10.63 5.48 4.99
C ALA A 99 -11.06 6.90 4.57
N ASP A 100 -10.12 7.84 4.67
CA ASP A 100 -10.31 9.22 4.23
C ASP A 100 -9.73 9.40 2.84
N LEU A 101 -10.60 9.40 1.82
CA LEU A 101 -10.24 9.53 0.40
C LEU A 101 -10.54 10.94 -0.13
N ARG A 102 -10.70 11.94 0.74
CA ARG A 102 -11.05 13.30 0.30
C ARG A 102 -10.01 13.87 -0.66
N ASP A 103 -10.48 14.44 -1.76
CA ASP A 103 -9.63 14.96 -2.85
C ASP A 103 -8.66 13.93 -3.47
N MET A 104 -8.81 12.63 -3.19
CA MET A 104 -7.97 11.60 -3.80
C MET A 104 -8.27 11.50 -5.30
N VAL A 105 -7.23 11.36 -6.12
CA VAL A 105 -7.36 11.14 -7.56
C VAL A 105 -7.26 9.64 -7.82
N LEU A 106 -8.32 9.02 -8.35
CA LEU A 106 -8.41 7.59 -8.68
C LEU A 106 -8.66 7.37 -10.17
N THR A 107 -8.20 8.29 -11.01
CA THR A 107 -8.40 8.24 -12.46
C THR A 107 -7.86 6.94 -13.03
N GLU A 108 -8.67 6.21 -13.81
CA GLU A 108 -8.31 4.90 -14.39
C GLU A 108 -7.94 3.81 -13.37
N ALA A 109 -8.24 3.98 -12.09
CA ALA A 109 -7.88 2.99 -11.06
C ALA A 109 -8.76 1.72 -11.17
N MET A 110 -8.16 0.55 -10.90
CA MET A 110 -8.88 -0.72 -10.83
C MET A 110 -9.12 -1.11 -9.37
N LEU A 111 -10.35 -1.04 -8.90
CA LEU A 111 -10.73 -1.16 -7.48
C LEU A 111 -11.58 -2.42 -7.21
N LEU A 112 -11.36 -3.48 -7.99
CA LEU A 112 -12.20 -4.69 -8.01
C LEU A 112 -12.08 -5.51 -6.71
N ARG A 113 -13.21 -6.06 -6.24
CA ARG A 113 -13.31 -6.82 -4.99
C ARG A 113 -12.83 -6.07 -3.74
N SER A 114 -12.68 -4.76 -3.81
CA SER A 114 -12.31 -3.91 -2.69
C SER A 114 -13.56 -3.35 -2.01
N LYS A 115 -13.44 -2.96 -0.73
CA LYS A 115 -14.56 -2.45 0.08
C LYS A 115 -14.32 -1.02 0.49
N PHE A 116 -15.36 -0.19 0.41
CA PHE A 116 -15.32 1.23 0.74
C PHE A 116 -16.43 1.61 1.73
N ASP A 117 -16.87 0.68 2.58
CA ASP A 117 -17.90 0.95 3.58
C ASP A 117 -17.46 2.10 4.50
N ASP A 118 -18.30 3.10 4.71
CA ASP A 118 -18.01 4.27 5.57
C ASP A 118 -16.80 5.14 5.14
N ALA A 119 -16.18 4.87 3.98
CA ALA A 119 -15.10 5.72 3.47
C ALA A 119 -15.62 7.12 3.11
N ASN A 120 -14.85 8.16 3.47
CA ASN A 120 -15.13 9.53 3.08
C ASN A 120 -14.57 9.79 1.68
N ILE A 121 -15.44 10.12 0.74
CA ILE A 121 -15.11 10.31 -0.68
C ILE A 121 -15.42 11.73 -1.17
N GLU A 122 -15.63 12.69 -0.26
CA GLU A 122 -15.92 14.07 -0.66
C GLU A 122 -14.79 14.62 -1.55
N GLY A 123 -15.13 15.02 -2.77
CA GLY A 123 -14.15 15.51 -3.75
C GLY A 123 -13.21 14.43 -4.31
N ALA A 124 -13.41 13.14 -4.05
CA ALA A 124 -12.62 12.10 -4.72
C ALA A 124 -12.97 12.04 -6.22
N ASP A 125 -11.97 11.84 -7.08
CA ASP A 125 -12.16 11.72 -8.53
C ASP A 125 -12.04 10.26 -8.97
N PHE A 126 -13.16 9.66 -9.38
CA PHE A 126 -13.23 8.28 -9.86
C PHE A 126 -13.30 8.18 -11.39
N SER A 127 -12.84 9.20 -12.12
CA SER A 127 -12.96 9.23 -13.58
C SER A 127 -12.34 7.98 -14.22
N TYR A 128 -13.16 7.23 -14.96
CA TYR A 128 -12.75 5.98 -15.61
C TYR A 128 -12.30 4.86 -14.65
N ALA A 129 -12.52 5.00 -13.34
CA ALA A 129 -12.21 3.96 -12.37
C ALA A 129 -13.16 2.75 -12.54
N VAL A 130 -12.61 1.55 -12.33
CA VAL A 130 -13.36 0.31 -12.42
C VAL A 130 -13.68 -0.19 -11.01
N LEU A 131 -14.96 -0.14 -10.65
CA LEU A 131 -15.50 -0.57 -9.36
C LEU A 131 -16.44 -1.76 -9.53
N ASP A 132 -16.57 -2.56 -8.47
CA ASP A 132 -17.69 -3.50 -8.37
C ASP A 132 -19.01 -2.72 -8.36
N ARG A 133 -20.01 -3.14 -9.14
CA ARG A 133 -21.31 -2.44 -9.27
C ARG A 133 -21.96 -2.12 -7.92
N THR A 134 -21.86 -3.03 -6.96
CA THR A 134 -22.40 -2.84 -5.60
C THR A 134 -21.67 -1.72 -4.85
N GLN A 135 -20.35 -1.60 -5.01
CA GLN A 135 -19.57 -0.53 -4.39
C GLN A 135 -19.89 0.81 -5.04
N GLN A 136 -19.92 0.88 -6.38
CA GLN A 136 -20.30 2.09 -7.11
C GLN A 136 -21.65 2.63 -6.63
N LYS A 137 -22.67 1.76 -6.54
CA LYS A 137 -24.00 2.14 -6.03
C LYS A 137 -23.94 2.73 -4.61
N ARG A 138 -23.23 2.07 -3.68
CA ARG A 138 -23.08 2.55 -2.29
C ARG A 138 -22.33 3.87 -2.20
N LEU A 139 -21.33 4.08 -3.05
CA LEU A 139 -20.58 5.33 -3.12
C LEU A 139 -21.49 6.45 -3.63
N CYS A 140 -22.28 6.19 -4.67
CA CYS A 140 -23.24 7.15 -5.21
C CYS A 140 -24.28 7.65 -4.20
N GLU A 141 -24.70 6.81 -3.24
CA GLU A 141 -25.64 7.21 -2.18
C GLU A 141 -25.13 8.37 -1.30
N ARG A 142 -23.83 8.64 -1.30
CA ARG A 142 -23.18 9.68 -0.47
C ARG A 142 -22.12 10.51 -1.19
N ALA A 143 -22.01 10.37 -2.51
CA ALA A 143 -21.03 11.10 -3.32
C ALA A 143 -21.36 12.61 -3.29
N SER A 144 -20.35 13.42 -3.03
CA SER A 144 -20.48 14.88 -2.99
C SER A 144 -19.13 15.56 -3.20
N GLY A 145 -19.15 16.85 -3.49
CA GLY A 145 -17.95 17.66 -3.66
C GLY A 145 -17.35 17.60 -5.07
N THR A 146 -16.36 18.46 -5.25
CA THR A 146 -15.57 18.62 -6.48
C THR A 146 -14.13 18.45 -6.10
N ASN A 147 -13.40 17.62 -6.85
CA ASN A 147 -11.99 17.39 -6.59
C ASN A 147 -11.21 18.69 -6.76
N SER A 148 -10.49 19.13 -5.73
CA SER A 148 -9.75 20.40 -5.75
C SER A 148 -8.53 20.40 -6.68
N ILE A 149 -8.09 19.24 -7.16
CA ILE A 149 -6.94 19.06 -8.05
C ILE A 149 -7.41 18.98 -9.52
N THR A 150 -8.41 18.14 -9.80
CA THR A 150 -8.87 17.89 -11.18
C THR A 150 -10.06 18.74 -11.60
N GLY A 151 -10.82 19.30 -10.64
CA GLY A 151 -12.04 20.06 -10.89
C GLY A 151 -13.26 19.22 -11.25
N VAL A 152 -13.15 17.89 -11.21
CA VAL A 152 -14.25 16.96 -11.54
C VAL A 152 -15.15 16.76 -10.33
N GLU A 153 -16.47 16.76 -10.53
CA GLU A 153 -17.42 16.41 -9.48
C GLU A 153 -17.37 14.91 -9.17
N THR A 154 -17.34 14.55 -7.88
CA THR A 154 -17.28 13.14 -7.45
C THR A 154 -18.46 12.35 -7.99
N LEU A 155 -19.65 12.93 -7.99
CA LEU A 155 -20.88 12.30 -8.46
C LEU A 155 -20.86 12.03 -9.98
N GLU A 156 -20.31 12.96 -10.76
CA GLU A 156 -20.12 12.80 -12.21
C GLU A 156 -19.07 11.73 -12.51
N SER A 157 -17.92 11.77 -11.83
CA SER A 157 -16.83 10.81 -12.02
C SER A 157 -17.25 9.36 -11.73
N LEU A 158 -18.14 9.17 -10.74
CA LEU A 158 -18.73 7.88 -10.39
C LEU A 158 -19.86 7.43 -11.32
N GLN A 159 -20.32 8.29 -12.23
CA GLN A 159 -21.44 8.02 -13.15
C GLN A 159 -22.72 7.63 -12.40
N CYS A 160 -23.03 8.34 -11.32
CA CYS A 160 -24.26 8.11 -10.57
C CYS A 160 -25.48 8.52 -11.41
N LEU A 161 -26.39 7.58 -11.68
CA LEU A 161 -27.64 7.79 -12.41
C LEU A 161 -28.77 8.25 -11.49
#